data_AF-K2GM00-F1
#
_entry.id   AF-K2GM00-F1
#
_cell.length_a   1.000
_cell.length_b   1.000
_cell.length_c   1.000
_cell.angle_alpha   90.00
_cell.angle_beta   90.00
_cell.angle_gamma   90.00
#
_symmetry.space_group_name_H-M   'P 1'
#
loop_
_entity.id
_entity.type
_entity.pdbx_description
1 polymer ?
#
loop_
_entity_poly.entity_id
_entity_poly.type
_entity_poly.pdbx_seq_one_letter_code
_entity_poly.pdbx_strand_id
1 'polypeptide(L)'
;MTFARSKIFMACTLAVGLGLTACSNSTNNDKKQELTASAPATGEASTLTERNAEQRLASTLEKHFKTAGISAKITDIKATEVPNLYWVSLEGMSAVYVTSDGKYLIQGDVIRLGDKQLHNVSENLQAGINNKLFAELKPADLLVYPAKGKAKHVVYVFTDVSCPYCHKFHEQMDEMNAKGIEVRYIAWPRGEQHMPAMEAIWCSADRRSAFDQAIAGAQISAKKCENPVQDQYQMGLNMGVNGTPAIYNSAGTYLGGYLSTSELLNRLK
;
A
#
# COMPACT_ATOMS: atom_id res chain seq x y z
N MET A 1 -41.42 1.13 25.21
CA MET A 1 -42.59 2.03 25.05
C MET A 1 -42.49 2.68 23.69
N THR A 2 -43.51 2.44 22.88
CA THR A 2 -43.67 2.76 21.47
C THR A 2 -43.93 4.26 21.27
N PHE A 3 -43.09 4.94 20.49
CA PHE A 3 -43.38 6.30 20.04
C PHE A 3 -44.17 6.26 18.73
N ALA A 4 -45.43 6.70 18.82
CA ALA A 4 -46.38 6.75 17.73
C ALA A 4 -46.12 7.95 16.79
N ARG A 5 -46.36 7.69 15.51
CA ARG A 5 -46.36 8.63 14.39
C ARG A 5 -47.45 9.70 14.56
N SER A 6 -47.16 10.94 14.19
CA SER A 6 -48.19 11.93 13.81
C SER A 6 -47.89 12.47 12.42
N LYS A 7 -48.88 12.32 11.53
CA LYS A 7 -48.93 12.89 10.18
C LYS A 7 -49.78 14.15 10.26
N ILE A 8 -49.26 15.29 9.82
CA ILE A 8 -50.09 16.45 9.47
C ILE A 8 -49.70 16.87 8.05
N PHE A 9 -50.62 16.60 7.14
CA PHE A 9 -50.72 17.20 5.81
C PHE A 9 -51.34 18.59 5.99
N MET A 10 -50.75 19.61 5.36
CA MET A 10 -51.52 20.80 4.98
C MET A 10 -50.93 21.39 3.69
N ALA A 11 -51.74 21.37 2.64
CA ALA A 11 -51.49 21.95 1.34
C ALA A 11 -52.13 23.36 1.28
N CYS A 12 -51.47 24.30 0.61
CA CYS A 12 -52.02 25.56 0.07
C CYS A 12 -50.96 26.11 -0.89
N THR A 13 -51.13 26.00 -2.22
CA THR A 13 -51.89 26.85 -3.18
C THR A 13 -50.93 27.68 -4.05
N LEU A 14 -51.09 27.51 -5.36
CA LEU A 14 -50.42 28.23 -6.44
C LEU A 14 -50.84 29.72 -6.48
N ALA A 15 -49.91 30.58 -6.87
CA ALA A 15 -50.23 31.78 -7.65
C ALA A 15 -49.07 32.14 -8.59
N VAL A 16 -49.34 32.01 -9.89
CA VAL A 16 -48.53 32.45 -11.03
C VAL A 16 -48.73 33.96 -11.20
N GLY A 17 -47.64 34.70 -11.42
CA GLY A 17 -47.68 36.10 -11.83
C GLY A 17 -46.61 36.39 -12.88
N LEU A 18 -47.00 36.34 -14.16
CA LEU A 18 -46.27 36.91 -15.29
C LEU A 18 -46.67 38.40 -15.46
N GLY A 19 -45.71 39.28 -15.71
CA GLY A 19 -45.99 40.69 -16.01
C GLY A 19 -44.77 41.56 -16.34
N LEU A 20 -44.35 41.50 -17.61
CA LEU A 20 -43.96 42.60 -18.51
C LEU A 20 -42.88 43.64 -18.12
N THR A 21 -41.76 43.54 -18.84
CA THR A 21 -41.05 44.57 -19.64
C THR A 21 -40.89 46.01 -19.11
N ALA A 22 -39.63 46.41 -18.95
CA ALA A 22 -39.18 47.78 -19.19
C ALA A 22 -37.86 47.77 -19.98
N CYS A 23 -37.86 48.41 -21.14
CA CYS A 23 -36.68 48.67 -21.97
C CYS A 23 -35.88 49.84 -21.38
N SER A 24 -34.54 49.74 -21.36
CA SER A 24 -33.68 50.92 -21.41
C SER A 24 -32.50 50.63 -22.33
N ASN A 25 -32.44 51.38 -23.43
CA ASN A 25 -31.33 51.42 -24.36
C ASN A 25 -30.20 52.25 -23.73
N SER A 26 -29.02 51.65 -23.58
CA SER A 26 -27.76 52.40 -23.62
C SER A 26 -26.78 51.63 -24.49
N THR A 27 -26.48 52.23 -25.63
CA THR A 27 -25.43 51.82 -26.56
C THR A 27 -24.07 51.99 -25.89
N ASN A 28 -23.32 50.90 -25.75
CA ASN A 28 -21.87 50.92 -25.83
C ASN A 28 -21.40 49.57 -26.39
N ASN A 29 -20.95 49.61 -27.64
CA ASN A 29 -20.08 48.60 -28.21
C ASN A 29 -18.78 48.59 -27.40
N ASP A 30 -18.39 47.44 -26.86
CA ASP A 30 -17.10 46.82 -27.20
C ASP A 30 -16.95 45.42 -26.59
N LYS A 31 -16.86 44.44 -27.49
CA LYS A 31 -16.18 43.13 -27.41
C LYS A 31 -16.38 42.28 -26.13
N LYS A 32 -17.45 41.48 -26.13
CA LYS A 32 -17.40 40.15 -25.50
C LYS A 32 -16.56 39.23 -26.40
N GLN A 33 -15.35 38.92 -25.94
CA GLN A 33 -14.59 37.79 -26.46
C GLN A 33 -15.19 36.51 -25.86
N GLU A 34 -16.09 35.89 -26.63
CA GLU A 34 -16.50 34.51 -26.43
C GLU A 34 -15.25 33.62 -26.51
N LEU A 35 -14.73 33.19 -25.37
CA LEU A 35 -13.74 32.12 -25.29
C LEU A 35 -14.48 30.80 -25.49
N THR A 36 -14.83 30.51 -26.74
CA THR A 36 -15.16 29.15 -27.18
C THR A 36 -13.86 28.35 -27.26
N ALA A 37 -13.39 27.87 -26.12
CA ALA A 37 -12.34 26.85 -26.08
C ALA A 37 -12.92 25.49 -26.43
N SER A 38 -13.22 25.28 -27.72
CA SER A 38 -13.32 23.94 -28.31
C SER A 38 -11.91 23.50 -28.70
N ALA A 39 -11.15 23.04 -27.71
CA ALA A 39 -9.98 22.22 -27.94
C ALA A 39 -10.18 20.93 -27.12
N PRO A 40 -9.99 19.74 -27.69
CA PRO A 40 -10.02 18.51 -26.90
C PRO A 40 -8.94 18.65 -25.84
N ALA A 41 -9.30 18.53 -24.57
CA ALA A 41 -8.33 18.44 -23.49
C ALA A 41 -7.48 17.19 -23.75
N THR A 42 -6.30 17.39 -24.34
CA THR A 42 -5.22 16.43 -24.19
C THR A 42 -5.00 16.24 -22.69
N GLY A 43 -4.86 15.00 -22.23
CA GLY A 43 -4.87 14.63 -20.80
C GLY A 43 -3.83 15.33 -19.92
N GLU A 44 -2.98 16.18 -20.47
CA GLU A 44 -1.99 17.00 -19.77
C GLU A 44 -2.62 17.97 -18.76
N ALA A 45 -3.77 18.60 -19.07
CA ALA A 45 -4.40 19.55 -18.15
C ALA A 45 -4.97 18.90 -16.87
N SER A 46 -5.47 17.65 -16.96
CA SER A 46 -5.92 16.87 -15.79
C SER A 46 -4.73 16.55 -14.90
N THR A 47 -3.63 16.06 -15.50
CA THR A 47 -2.43 15.69 -14.73
C THR A 47 -1.75 16.87 -14.04
N LEU A 48 -1.76 18.06 -14.64
CA LEU A 48 -1.22 19.27 -14.00
C LEU A 48 -2.07 19.69 -12.80
N THR A 49 -3.40 19.59 -12.91
CA THR A 49 -4.31 19.93 -11.82
C THR A 49 -4.17 18.96 -10.65
N GLU A 50 -4.03 17.67 -10.93
CA GLU A 50 -3.79 16.61 -9.95
C GLU A 50 -2.43 16.78 -9.25
N ARG A 51 -1.34 16.96 -10.01
CA ARG A 51 0.00 17.22 -9.44
C ARG A 51 0.01 18.45 -8.54
N ASN A 52 -0.68 19.51 -8.95
CA ASN A 52 -0.81 20.71 -8.13
C ASN A 52 -1.61 20.43 -6.84
N ALA A 53 -2.60 19.55 -6.86
CA ALA A 53 -3.34 19.14 -5.67
C ALA A 53 -2.45 18.34 -4.70
N GLU A 54 -1.70 17.37 -5.22
CA GLU A 54 -0.75 16.56 -4.43
C GLU A 54 0.32 17.44 -3.77
N GLN A 55 0.91 18.38 -4.51
CA GLN A 55 1.93 19.31 -3.96
C GLN A 55 1.38 20.23 -2.86
N ARG A 56 0.15 20.74 -3.03
CA ARG A 56 -0.51 21.55 -2.00
C ARG A 56 -0.81 20.72 -0.74
N LEU A 57 -1.25 19.48 -0.92
CA LEU A 57 -1.50 18.56 0.18
C LEU A 57 -0.21 18.24 0.94
N ALA A 58 0.88 17.92 0.23
CA ALA A 58 2.20 17.69 0.83
C ALA A 58 2.64 18.88 1.70
N SER A 59 2.60 20.09 1.14
CA SER A 59 2.98 21.32 1.85
C SER A 59 2.11 21.58 3.10
N THR A 60 0.81 21.26 3.01
CA THR A 60 -0.13 21.41 4.12
C THR A 60 0.16 20.40 5.23
N LEU A 61 0.43 19.15 4.87
CA LEU A 61 0.76 18.10 5.82
C LEU A 61 2.10 18.33 6.51
N GLU A 62 3.13 18.73 5.79
CA GLU A 62 4.42 19.10 6.37
C GLU A 62 4.26 20.20 7.43
N LYS A 63 3.43 21.21 7.15
CA LYS A 63 3.11 22.27 8.12
C LYS A 63 2.37 21.72 9.34
N HIS A 64 1.38 20.85 9.14
CA HIS A 64 0.61 20.25 10.24
C HIS A 64 1.50 19.35 11.12
N PHE A 65 2.31 18.48 10.52
CA PHE A 65 3.25 17.63 11.24
C PHE A 65 4.27 18.45 12.03
N LYS A 66 4.86 19.49 11.42
CA LYS A 66 5.76 20.40 12.13
C LYS A 66 5.10 21.10 13.31
N THR A 67 3.84 21.54 13.15
CA THR A 67 3.08 22.20 14.23
C THR A 67 2.78 21.24 15.38
N ALA A 68 2.51 19.96 15.06
CA ALA A 68 2.26 18.91 16.04
C ALA A 68 3.53 18.31 16.65
N GLY A 69 4.73 18.72 16.21
CA GLY A 69 6.00 18.14 16.66
C GLY A 69 6.26 16.72 16.15
N ILE A 70 5.61 16.32 15.06
CA ILE A 70 5.74 14.98 14.44
C ILE A 70 6.83 15.05 13.37
N SER A 71 7.84 14.18 13.48
CA SER A 71 8.88 14.01 12.46
C SER A 71 8.42 12.97 11.44
N ALA A 72 7.62 13.39 10.47
CA ALA A 72 7.12 12.55 9.38
C ALA A 72 7.52 13.14 8.02
N LYS A 73 8.30 12.40 7.25
CA LYS A 73 8.71 12.79 5.89
C LYS A 73 7.81 12.11 4.87
N ILE A 74 7.17 12.89 4.01
CA ILE A 74 6.31 12.39 2.94
C ILE A 74 7.18 11.93 1.77
N THR A 75 6.95 10.72 1.28
CA THR A 75 7.71 10.13 0.17
C THR A 75 6.92 10.06 -1.13
N ASP A 76 5.60 9.85 -1.04
CA ASP A 76 4.71 9.84 -2.19
C ASP A 76 3.28 10.21 -1.77
N ILE A 77 2.52 10.79 -2.71
CA ILE A 77 1.08 11.03 -2.57
C ILE A 77 0.41 10.47 -3.83
N LYS A 78 -0.72 9.78 -3.64
CA LYS A 78 -1.56 9.26 -4.73
C LYS A 78 -3.03 9.54 -4.45
N ALA A 79 -3.77 9.95 -5.46
CA ALA A 79 -5.22 9.96 -5.39
C ALA A 79 -5.76 8.52 -5.22
N THR A 80 -6.84 8.38 -4.45
CA THR A 80 -7.58 7.12 -4.33
C THR A 80 -8.86 7.18 -5.16
N GLU A 81 -9.53 6.04 -5.34
CA GLU A 81 -10.87 6.03 -5.96
C GLU A 81 -11.94 6.68 -5.07
N VAL A 82 -11.66 6.93 -3.79
CA VAL A 82 -12.56 7.63 -2.88
C VAL A 82 -12.36 9.14 -3.05
N PRO A 83 -13.41 9.90 -3.40
CA PRO A 83 -13.30 11.34 -3.58
C PRO A 83 -12.73 12.05 -2.35
N ASN A 84 -11.81 12.99 -2.58
CA ASN A 84 -11.15 13.79 -1.55
C ASN A 84 -10.33 12.98 -0.53
N LEU A 85 -9.96 11.74 -0.85
CA LEU A 85 -9.10 10.90 -0.04
C LEU A 85 -7.83 10.52 -0.82
N TYR A 86 -6.68 10.73 -0.20
CA TYR A 86 -5.36 10.48 -0.78
C TYR A 86 -4.64 9.42 0.03
N TRP A 87 -3.87 8.58 -0.65
CA TRP A 87 -2.91 7.66 -0.06
C TRP A 87 -1.57 8.38 0.07
N VAL A 88 -1.07 8.51 1.29
CA VAL A 88 0.16 9.25 1.61
C VAL A 88 1.17 8.28 2.18
N SER A 89 2.29 8.11 1.46
CA SER A 89 3.42 7.31 1.91
C SER A 89 4.39 8.17 2.73
N LEU A 90 4.88 7.58 3.81
CA LEU A 90 5.76 8.23 4.78
C LEU A 90 7.05 7.40 4.91
N GLU A 91 8.19 8.07 5.10
CA GLU A 91 9.47 7.39 5.33
C GLU A 91 9.46 6.72 6.71
N GLY A 92 9.82 5.43 6.79
CA GLY A 92 9.91 4.70 8.06
C GLY A 92 8.58 4.39 8.74
N MET A 93 7.44 4.68 8.09
CA MET A 93 6.10 4.50 8.66
C MET A 93 5.15 3.89 7.62
N SER A 94 4.11 3.22 8.09
CA SER A 94 3.02 2.77 7.23
C SER A 94 2.37 3.96 6.54
N ALA A 95 2.00 3.78 5.27
CA ALA A 95 1.22 4.75 4.54
C ALA A 95 -0.19 4.89 5.15
N VAL A 96 -0.77 6.08 4.97
CA VAL A 96 -2.01 6.51 5.62
C VAL A 96 -2.94 7.16 4.62
N TYR A 97 -4.23 7.14 4.91
CA TYR A 97 -5.19 7.92 4.15
C TYR A 97 -5.29 9.32 4.72
N VAL A 98 -5.41 10.33 3.85
CA VAL A 98 -5.53 11.73 4.26
C VAL A 98 -6.60 12.43 3.44
N THR A 99 -7.41 13.26 4.09
CA THR A 99 -8.39 14.10 3.38
C THR A 99 -7.69 15.14 2.51
N SER A 100 -8.32 15.55 1.40
CA SER A 100 -7.78 16.54 0.46
C SER A 100 -7.38 17.89 1.08
N ASP A 101 -7.96 18.24 2.23
CA ASP A 101 -7.66 19.45 2.98
C ASP A 101 -6.55 19.27 4.03
N GLY A 102 -5.98 18.07 4.14
CA GLY A 102 -4.86 17.74 5.03
C GLY A 102 -5.21 17.69 6.52
N LYS A 103 -6.49 17.77 6.90
CA LYS A 103 -6.90 17.89 8.31
C LYS A 103 -7.11 16.56 9.02
N TYR A 104 -7.50 15.52 8.28
CA TYR A 104 -7.80 14.22 8.86
C TYR A 104 -6.87 13.17 8.26
N LEU A 105 -6.22 12.42 9.15
CA LEU A 105 -5.41 11.26 8.82
C LEU A 105 -6.13 10.03 9.35
N ILE A 106 -6.29 9.02 8.49
CA ILE A 106 -6.96 7.76 8.78
C ILE A 106 -5.93 6.64 8.60
N GLN A 107 -5.72 5.87 9.66
CA GLN A 107 -4.88 4.68 9.64
C GLN A 107 -5.76 3.43 9.59
N GLY A 108 -5.45 2.51 8.69
CA GLY A 108 -6.19 1.27 8.48
C GLY A 108 -6.62 1.12 7.03
N ASP A 109 -7.56 0.21 6.80
CA ASP A 109 -8.03 -0.13 5.46
C ASP A 109 -9.30 0.62 5.09
N VAL A 110 -9.38 1.02 3.82
CA VAL A 110 -10.63 1.49 3.22
C VAL A 110 -11.10 0.41 2.26
N ILE A 111 -12.23 -0.22 2.61
CA ILE A 111 -12.77 -1.34 1.83
C ILE A 111 -13.93 -0.82 0.97
N ARG A 112 -13.79 -0.98 -0.35
CA ARG A 112 -14.87 -0.74 -1.29
C ARG A 112 -15.92 -1.85 -1.16
N LEU A 113 -17.17 -1.40 -0.99
CA LEU A 113 -18.35 -2.26 -0.93
C LEU A 113 -19.13 -2.19 -2.25
N GLY A 114 -19.95 -3.21 -2.54
CA GLY A 114 -20.83 -3.26 -3.71
C GLY A 114 -20.44 -4.32 -4.73
N ASP A 115 -19.22 -4.83 -4.67
CA ASP A 115 -18.76 -5.96 -5.47
C ASP A 115 -19.01 -7.30 -4.79
N LYS A 116 -18.91 -8.40 -5.55
CA LYS A 116 -18.95 -9.76 -5.01
C LYS A 116 -17.78 -10.08 -4.07
N GLN A 117 -16.67 -9.34 -4.20
CA GLN A 117 -15.47 -9.47 -3.39
C GLN A 117 -15.17 -8.12 -2.73
N LEU A 118 -14.70 -8.14 -1.49
CA LEU A 118 -14.23 -6.93 -0.82
C LEU A 118 -12.91 -6.49 -1.49
N HIS A 119 -12.79 -5.21 -1.83
CA HIS A 119 -11.59 -4.65 -2.42
C HIS A 119 -11.00 -3.57 -1.51
N ASN A 120 -9.70 -3.67 -1.19
CA ASN A 120 -9.03 -2.62 -0.45
C ASN A 120 -8.51 -1.55 -1.41
N VAL A 121 -8.92 -0.31 -1.17
CA VAL A 121 -8.62 0.85 -2.02
C VAL A 121 -7.11 1.09 -2.19
N SER A 122 -6.30 0.79 -1.17
CA SER A 122 -4.85 0.98 -1.24
C SER A 122 -4.10 -0.20 -1.84
N GLU A 123 -4.75 -1.34 -2.10
CA GLU A 123 -4.06 -2.58 -2.47
C GLU A 123 -3.19 -2.42 -3.72
N ASN A 124 -3.75 -1.86 -4.79
CA ASN A 124 -3.04 -1.64 -6.05
C ASN A 124 -1.97 -0.54 -5.93
N LEU A 125 -2.25 0.51 -5.14
CA LEU A 125 -1.30 1.59 -4.89
C LEU A 125 -0.07 1.06 -4.15
N GLN A 126 -0.30 0.29 -3.08
CA GLN A 126 0.75 -0.33 -2.29
C GLN A 126 1.50 -1.40 -3.09
N ALA A 127 0.80 -2.20 -3.90
CA ALA A 127 1.43 -3.20 -4.76
C ALA A 127 2.41 -2.55 -5.76
N GLY A 128 2.02 -1.43 -6.38
CA GLY A 128 2.91 -0.68 -7.28
C GLY A 128 4.16 -0.13 -6.59
N ILE A 129 4.04 0.30 -5.33
CA ILE A 129 5.19 0.74 -4.52
C ILE A 129 6.09 -0.45 -4.19
N ASN A 130 5.51 -1.53 -3.67
CA ASN A 130 6.24 -2.75 -3.30
C ASN A 130 6.97 -3.38 -4.49
N ASN A 131 6.35 -3.39 -5.67
CA ASN A 131 6.95 -3.93 -6.88
C ASN A 131 8.25 -3.19 -7.26
N LYS A 132 8.27 -1.85 -7.12
CA LYS A 132 9.49 -1.07 -7.35
C LYS A 132 10.58 -1.41 -6.35
N LEU A 133 10.24 -1.52 -5.06
CA LEU A 133 11.20 -1.92 -4.03
C LEU A 133 11.75 -3.33 -4.30
N PHE A 134 10.92 -4.27 -4.74
CA PHE A 134 11.38 -5.61 -5.13
C PHE A 134 12.30 -5.61 -6.35
N ALA A 135 12.15 -4.65 -7.27
CA ALA A 135 13.04 -4.51 -8.42
C ALA A 135 14.43 -3.99 -8.03
N GLU A 136 14.56 -3.31 -6.89
CA GLU A 136 15.82 -2.81 -6.35
C GLU A 136 16.60 -3.89 -5.56
N LEU A 137 15.92 -4.97 -5.14
CA LEU A 137 16.55 -6.07 -4.41
C LEU A 137 17.55 -6.84 -5.29
N LYS A 138 18.78 -6.99 -4.80
CA LYS A 138 19.77 -7.83 -5.47
C LYS A 138 19.45 -9.31 -5.20
N PRO A 139 19.43 -10.19 -6.22
CA PRO A 139 19.20 -11.62 -5.99
C PRO A 139 20.17 -12.26 -4.98
N ALA A 140 21.40 -11.76 -4.90
CA ALA A 140 22.41 -12.22 -3.95
C ALA A 140 22.11 -11.87 -2.49
N ASP A 141 21.24 -10.91 -2.23
CA ASP A 141 20.83 -10.50 -0.89
C ASP A 141 19.63 -11.34 -0.39
N LEU A 142 18.96 -12.06 -1.29
CA LEU A 142 17.81 -12.90 -0.98
C LEU A 142 18.23 -14.32 -0.62
N LEU A 143 17.46 -14.94 0.26
CA LEU A 143 17.53 -16.37 0.49
C LEU A 143 16.49 -17.08 -0.37
N VAL A 144 16.93 -17.71 -1.46
CA VAL A 144 16.06 -18.25 -2.51
C VAL A 144 15.91 -19.76 -2.40
N TYR A 145 14.65 -20.21 -2.33
CA TYR A 145 14.25 -21.60 -2.49
C TYR A 145 13.58 -21.77 -3.86
N PRO A 146 14.30 -22.30 -4.86
CA PRO A 146 13.83 -22.36 -6.23
C PRO A 146 12.69 -23.36 -6.40
N ALA A 147 11.80 -23.06 -7.35
CA ALA A 147 10.82 -24.04 -7.81
C ALA A 147 11.51 -25.31 -8.37
N LYS A 148 10.84 -26.45 -8.26
CA LYS A 148 11.25 -27.68 -8.96
C LYS A 148 10.88 -27.51 -10.44
N GLY A 149 11.88 -27.26 -11.28
CA GLY A 149 11.70 -26.94 -12.70
C GLY A 149 11.51 -25.44 -12.94
N LYS A 150 10.76 -25.07 -14.00
CA LYS A 150 10.49 -23.65 -14.29
C LYS A 150 9.54 -23.06 -13.25
N ALA A 151 9.93 -21.94 -12.64
CA ALA A 151 9.06 -21.19 -11.74
C ALA A 151 7.78 -20.73 -12.47
N LYS A 152 6.63 -21.09 -11.90
CA LYS A 152 5.29 -20.61 -12.31
C LYS A 152 4.91 -19.35 -11.55
N HIS A 153 5.32 -19.29 -10.29
CA HIS A 153 5.08 -18.16 -9.40
C HIS A 153 6.35 -17.83 -8.63
N VAL A 154 6.55 -16.55 -8.34
CA VAL A 154 7.61 -16.06 -7.45
C VAL A 154 6.93 -15.31 -6.32
N VAL A 155 7.29 -15.64 -5.08
CA VAL A 155 6.81 -14.94 -3.88
C VAL A 155 7.98 -14.38 -3.08
N TYR A 156 7.80 -13.16 -2.59
CA TYR A 156 8.69 -12.51 -1.64
C TYR A 156 8.10 -12.65 -0.25
N VAL A 157 8.91 -13.13 0.70
CA VAL A 157 8.43 -13.43 2.04
C VAL A 157 9.34 -12.81 3.07
N PHE A 158 8.83 -11.81 3.79
CA PHE A 158 9.51 -11.31 4.99
C PHE A 158 9.37 -12.35 6.10
N THR A 159 10.51 -12.83 6.60
CA THR A 159 10.57 -14.01 7.49
C THR A 159 11.49 -13.77 8.69
N ASP A 160 11.25 -14.55 9.75
CA ASP A 160 12.00 -14.53 10.99
C ASP A 160 12.10 -15.96 11.55
N VAL A 161 13.33 -16.43 11.81
CA VAL A 161 13.56 -17.76 12.40
C VAL A 161 13.04 -17.90 13.83
N SER A 162 12.68 -16.80 14.51
CA SER A 162 12.01 -16.86 15.81
C SER A 162 10.48 -17.01 15.72
N CYS A 163 9.89 -16.85 14.53
CA CYS A 163 8.45 -16.80 14.35
C CYS A 163 7.84 -18.20 14.09
N PRO A 164 6.95 -18.71 14.96
CA PRO A 164 6.36 -20.04 14.79
C PRO A 164 5.61 -20.25 13.47
N TYR A 165 4.98 -19.20 12.93
CA TYR A 165 4.31 -19.28 11.64
C TYR A 165 5.26 -19.28 10.45
N CYS A 166 6.46 -18.70 10.60
CA CYS A 166 7.52 -18.83 9.60
C CYS A 166 8.03 -20.26 9.55
N HIS A 167 8.12 -20.94 10.71
CA HIS A 167 8.48 -22.36 10.78
C HIS A 167 7.47 -23.19 9.99
N LYS A 168 6.19 -23.03 10.30
CA LYS A 168 5.09 -23.74 9.62
C LYS A 168 5.04 -23.46 8.12
N PHE A 169 5.33 -22.23 7.70
CA PHE A 169 5.43 -21.88 6.29
C PHE A 169 6.62 -22.59 5.62
N HIS A 170 7.76 -22.66 6.31
CA HIS A 170 8.98 -23.28 5.81
C HIS A 170 8.89 -24.81 5.73
N GLU A 171 8.18 -25.47 6.64
CA GLU A 171 7.88 -26.92 6.58
C GLU A 171 7.23 -27.34 5.25
N GLN A 172 6.54 -26.41 4.57
CA GLN A 172 5.83 -26.65 3.32
C GLN A 172 6.68 -26.36 2.07
N MET A 173 7.97 -26.00 2.24
CA MET A 173 8.83 -25.54 1.15
C MET A 173 8.90 -26.53 -0.01
N ASP A 174 9.08 -27.82 0.31
CA ASP A 174 9.15 -28.88 -0.70
C ASP A 174 7.87 -29.01 -1.54
N GLU A 175 6.71 -28.87 -0.90
CA GLU A 175 5.41 -28.91 -1.55
C GLU A 175 5.22 -27.67 -2.45
N MET A 176 5.56 -26.48 -1.94
CA MET A 176 5.50 -25.23 -2.69
C MET A 176 6.40 -25.29 -3.93
N ASN A 177 7.67 -25.69 -3.76
CA ASN A 177 8.61 -25.79 -4.87
C ASN A 177 8.16 -26.85 -5.89
N ALA A 178 7.62 -28.00 -5.47
CA ALA A 178 7.06 -29.01 -6.36
C ALA A 178 5.89 -28.49 -7.21
N LYS A 179 5.09 -27.56 -6.68
CA LYS A 179 3.98 -26.92 -7.41
C LYS A 179 4.43 -25.74 -8.28
N GLY A 180 5.73 -25.46 -8.36
CA GLY A 180 6.29 -24.42 -9.22
C GLY A 180 6.40 -23.04 -8.55
N ILE A 181 6.32 -22.97 -7.23
CA ILE A 181 6.50 -21.72 -6.48
C ILE A 181 7.98 -21.58 -6.11
N GLU A 182 8.59 -20.47 -6.52
CA GLU A 182 9.87 -20.01 -6.01
C GLU A 182 9.63 -19.06 -4.83
N VAL A 183 10.26 -19.36 -3.69
CA VAL A 183 10.18 -18.53 -2.48
C VAL A 183 11.47 -17.75 -2.30
N ARG A 184 11.35 -16.44 -2.16
CA ARG A 184 12.47 -15.52 -1.90
C ARG A 184 12.29 -14.91 -0.52
N TYR A 185 13.07 -15.38 0.44
CA TYR A 185 13.04 -14.81 1.79
C TYR A 185 13.81 -13.49 1.85
N ILE A 186 13.21 -12.57 2.60
CA ILE A 186 13.76 -11.28 3.00
C ILE A 186 13.81 -11.30 4.53
N ALA A 187 14.95 -10.98 5.13
CA ALA A 187 15.09 -11.00 6.57
C ALA A 187 14.25 -9.90 7.23
N TRP A 188 13.42 -10.29 8.20
CA TRP A 188 12.63 -9.36 9.00
C TRP A 188 12.51 -9.85 10.44
N PRO A 189 13.56 -9.73 11.25
CA PRO A 189 13.50 -10.12 12.65
C PRO A 189 12.48 -9.24 13.38
N ARG A 190 11.51 -9.86 14.06
CA ARG A 190 10.40 -9.16 14.73
C ARG A 190 10.83 -8.31 15.93
N GLY A 191 12.11 -8.37 16.30
CA GLY A 191 12.73 -7.55 17.33
C GLY A 191 14.25 -7.60 17.22
N GLU A 192 14.91 -6.56 17.75
CA GLU A 192 16.37 -6.41 17.68
C GLU A 192 17.12 -7.61 18.26
N GLN A 193 16.56 -8.28 19.28
CA GLN A 193 17.15 -9.48 19.86
C GLN A 193 17.27 -10.66 18.88
N HIS A 194 16.52 -10.64 17.77
CA HIS A 194 16.55 -11.68 16.75
C HIS A 194 17.45 -11.30 15.55
N MET A 195 17.93 -10.05 15.47
CA MET A 195 18.87 -9.61 14.42
C MET A 195 20.12 -10.48 14.34
N PRO A 196 20.84 -10.79 15.45
CA PRO A 196 22.10 -11.54 15.35
C PRO A 196 21.94 -12.94 14.74
N ALA A 197 20.79 -13.59 14.98
CA ALA A 197 20.51 -14.90 14.40
C ALA A 197 20.31 -14.80 12.88
N MET A 198 19.55 -13.80 12.42
CA MET A 198 19.33 -13.55 10.99
C MET A 198 20.63 -13.15 10.29
N GLU A 199 21.46 -12.29 10.90
CA GLU A 199 22.77 -11.92 10.38
C GLU A 199 23.71 -13.13 10.27
N ALA A 200 23.75 -14.01 11.27
CA ALA A 200 24.58 -15.21 11.24
C ALA A 200 24.18 -16.14 10.08
N ILE A 201 22.88 -16.29 9.82
CA ILE A 201 22.38 -17.04 8.66
C ILE A 201 22.84 -16.37 7.35
N TRP A 202 22.67 -15.06 7.21
CA TRP A 202 23.06 -14.33 6.00
C TRP A 202 24.59 -14.25 5.79
N CYS A 203 25.37 -14.42 6.86
CA CYS A 203 26.83 -14.55 6.79
C CYS A 203 27.33 -15.99 6.62
N SER A 204 26.43 -16.98 6.63
CA SER A 204 26.81 -18.37 6.43
C SER A 204 27.18 -18.64 4.98
N ALA A 205 28.19 -19.50 4.77
CA ALA A 205 28.63 -19.90 3.42
C ALA A 205 27.50 -20.58 2.63
N ASP A 206 26.68 -21.39 3.32
CA ASP A 206 25.42 -21.90 2.80
C ASP A 206 24.25 -21.35 3.63
N ARG A 207 23.68 -20.24 3.15
CA ARG A 207 22.54 -19.57 3.80
C ARG A 207 21.29 -20.45 3.88
N ARG A 208 21.07 -21.34 2.91
CA ARG A 208 19.89 -22.24 2.91
C ARG A 208 20.03 -23.26 4.02
N SER A 209 21.16 -23.97 4.04
CA SER A 209 21.40 -24.95 5.11
C SER A 209 21.39 -24.30 6.49
N ALA A 210 21.97 -23.09 6.63
CA ALA A 210 21.92 -22.35 7.88
C ALA A 210 20.50 -21.95 8.30
N PHE A 211 19.67 -21.49 7.36
CA PHE A 211 18.27 -21.13 7.66
C PHE A 211 17.45 -22.36 8.02
N ASP A 212 17.57 -23.46 7.26
CA ASP A 212 16.86 -24.73 7.52
C ASP A 212 17.17 -25.26 8.93
N GLN A 213 18.43 -25.17 9.34
CA GLN A 213 18.85 -25.54 10.69
C GLN A 213 18.33 -24.56 11.75
N ALA A 214 18.47 -23.26 11.51
CA ALA A 214 18.04 -22.21 12.45
C ALA A 214 16.54 -22.28 12.74
N ILE A 215 15.74 -22.45 11.69
CA ILE A 215 14.29 -22.50 11.81
C ILE A 215 13.83 -23.82 12.45
N ALA A 216 14.63 -24.88 12.39
CA ALA A 216 14.43 -26.10 13.18
C ALA A 216 14.91 -25.98 14.65
N GLY A 217 15.39 -24.81 15.06
CA GLY A 217 15.80 -24.51 16.44
C GLY A 217 17.30 -24.64 16.73
N ALA A 218 18.13 -24.91 15.72
CA ALA A 218 19.58 -24.95 15.91
C ALA A 218 20.16 -23.53 16.06
N GLN A 219 21.22 -23.40 16.85
CA GLN A 219 21.95 -22.14 16.94
C GLN A 219 23.00 -22.05 15.83
N ILE A 220 22.89 -21.03 14.98
CA ILE A 220 23.85 -20.79 13.90
C ILE A 220 24.93 -19.82 14.36
N SER A 221 26.18 -20.17 14.09
CA SER A 221 27.33 -19.31 14.32
C SER A 221 28.06 -19.10 13.01
N ALA A 222 28.26 -17.84 12.64
CA ALA A 222 29.03 -17.44 11.47
C ALA A 222 29.93 -16.26 11.83
N LYS A 223 31.02 -16.08 11.09
CA LYS A 223 31.83 -14.87 11.21
C LYS A 223 31.00 -13.68 10.76
N LYS A 224 31.13 -12.54 11.46
CA LYS A 224 30.52 -11.29 11.02
C LYS A 224 30.99 -10.95 9.60
N CYS A 225 30.05 -10.51 8.78
CA CYS A 225 30.26 -10.11 7.41
C CYS A 225 29.37 -8.91 7.08
N GLU A 226 29.67 -8.22 5.99
CA GLU A 226 28.72 -7.28 5.40
C GLU A 226 27.51 -8.08 4.88
N ASN A 227 26.32 -7.68 5.30
CA ASN A 227 25.09 -8.42 5.03
C ASN A 227 23.90 -7.44 4.92
N PRO A 228 22.82 -7.83 4.21
CA PRO A 228 21.70 -6.95 3.91
C PRO A 228 20.60 -6.94 4.98
N VAL A 229 20.77 -7.63 6.12
CA VAL A 229 19.66 -7.89 7.07
C VAL A 229 19.06 -6.60 7.62
N GLN A 230 19.89 -5.61 7.97
CA GLN A 230 19.42 -4.31 8.46
C GLN A 230 18.65 -3.54 7.38
N ASP A 231 19.14 -3.53 6.15
CA ASP A 231 18.49 -2.85 5.02
C ASP A 231 17.15 -3.52 4.67
N GLN A 232 17.11 -4.85 4.71
CA GLN A 232 15.89 -5.66 4.50
C GLN A 232 14.84 -5.41 5.59
N TYR A 233 15.27 -5.30 6.84
CA TYR A 233 14.40 -4.94 7.94
C TYR A 233 13.79 -3.54 7.74
N GLN A 234 14.62 -2.55 7.40
CA GLN A 234 14.17 -1.18 7.14
C GLN A 234 13.24 -1.10 5.94
N MET A 235 13.51 -1.86 4.88
CA MET A 235 12.62 -2.00 3.73
C MET A 235 11.25 -2.54 4.17
N GLY A 236 11.23 -3.58 5.00
CA GLY A 236 9.97 -4.12 5.53
C GLY A 236 9.17 -3.10 6.35
N LEU A 237 9.84 -2.28 7.18
CA LEU A 237 9.20 -1.17 7.90
C LEU A 237 8.56 -0.17 6.93
N ASN A 238 9.28 0.23 5.89
CA ASN A 238 8.79 1.16 4.87
C ASN A 238 7.61 0.56 4.05
N MET A 239 7.59 -0.77 3.90
CA MET A 239 6.48 -1.48 3.27
C MET A 239 5.28 -1.71 4.20
N GLY A 240 5.38 -1.32 5.48
CA GLY A 240 4.34 -1.54 6.48
C GLY A 240 4.23 -2.99 6.97
N VAL A 241 5.29 -3.79 6.81
CA VAL A 241 5.37 -5.13 7.42
C VAL A 241 5.31 -4.96 8.94
N ASN A 242 4.34 -5.62 9.56
CA ASN A 242 4.09 -5.55 11.00
C ASN A 242 4.03 -6.94 11.67
N GLY A 243 4.31 -7.99 10.91
CA GLY A 243 4.30 -9.38 11.36
C GLY A 243 4.91 -10.30 10.31
N THR A 244 5.34 -11.49 10.73
CA THR A 244 5.92 -12.51 9.84
C THR A 244 5.18 -13.85 9.98
N PRO A 245 5.11 -14.67 8.91
CA PRO A 245 5.58 -14.35 7.56
C PRO A 245 4.66 -13.30 6.93
N ALA A 246 5.20 -12.36 6.15
CA ALA A 246 4.42 -11.48 5.30
C ALA A 246 4.72 -11.82 3.84
N ILE A 247 3.70 -12.32 3.13
CA ILE A 247 3.85 -12.92 1.80
C ILE A 247 3.36 -11.95 0.74
N TYR A 248 4.18 -11.72 -0.29
CA TYR A 248 3.87 -10.88 -1.44
C TYR A 248 4.11 -11.63 -2.75
N ASN A 249 3.32 -11.35 -3.78
CA ASN A 249 3.62 -11.82 -5.14
C ASN A 249 4.67 -10.93 -5.83
N SER A 250 5.10 -11.31 -7.03
CA SER A 250 6.05 -10.53 -7.83
C SER A 250 5.53 -9.15 -8.26
N ALA A 251 4.21 -8.96 -8.31
CA ALA A 251 3.57 -7.67 -8.59
C ALA A 251 3.48 -6.76 -7.36
N GLY A 252 4.00 -7.18 -6.20
CA GLY A 252 3.98 -6.38 -4.98
C GLY A 252 2.70 -6.50 -4.14
N THR A 253 1.70 -7.26 -4.61
CA THR A 253 0.45 -7.48 -3.88
C THR A 253 0.71 -8.28 -2.62
N TYR A 254 0.18 -7.82 -1.49
CA TYR A 254 0.20 -8.55 -0.23
C TYR A 254 -0.81 -9.70 -0.27
N LEU A 255 -0.34 -10.93 -0.11
CA LEU A 255 -1.17 -12.13 -0.17
C LEU A 255 -1.69 -12.54 1.21
N GLY A 256 -1.00 -12.11 2.27
CA GLY A 256 -1.37 -12.36 3.66
C GLY A 256 -0.19 -12.78 4.53
N GLY A 257 -0.55 -13.19 5.75
CA GLY A 257 0.37 -13.78 6.72
C GLY A 257 0.75 -15.21 6.36
N TYR A 258 0.75 -16.11 7.33
CA TYR A 258 0.84 -17.55 7.02
C TYR A 258 -0.34 -17.98 6.13
N LEU A 259 0.00 -18.71 5.06
CA LEU A 259 -0.93 -19.38 4.16
C LEU A 259 -0.42 -20.80 3.94
N SER A 260 -1.32 -21.78 3.90
CA SER A 260 -0.98 -23.11 3.39
C SER A 260 -0.64 -23.05 1.89
N THR A 261 0.09 -24.05 1.38
CA THR A 261 0.39 -24.15 -0.07
C THR A 261 -0.84 -24.00 -0.95
N SER A 262 -1.99 -24.56 -0.56
CA SER A 262 -3.23 -24.48 -1.36
C SER A 262 -3.87 -23.09 -1.32
N GLU A 263 -3.89 -22.43 -0.17
CA GLU A 263 -4.36 -21.05 -0.02
C GLU A 263 -3.48 -20.09 -0.81
N LEU A 264 -2.15 -20.24 -0.70
CA LEU A 264 -1.20 -19.43 -1.45
C LEU A 264 -1.41 -19.57 -2.96
N LEU A 265 -1.58 -20.79 -3.47
CA LEU A 265 -1.90 -21.01 -4.88
C LEU A 265 -3.23 -20.38 -5.30
N ASN A 266 -4.24 -20.39 -4.42
CA ASN A 266 -5.50 -19.72 -4.72
C ASN A 266 -5.36 -18.20 -4.81
N ARG A 267 -4.45 -17.61 -4.03
CA ARG A 267 -4.13 -16.17 -4.05
C ARG A 267 -3.23 -15.76 -5.22
N LEU A 268 -2.50 -16.71 -5.80
CA LEU A 268 -1.57 -16.51 -6.92
C LEU A 268 -2.21 -16.70 -8.30
N LYS A 269 -3.51 -17.06 -8.36
CA LYS A 269 -4.27 -17.25 -9.60
C LYS A 269 -4.71 -15.93 -10.22
#